data_AF-A0A937TKL3-F1
#
_entry.id   AF-A0A937TKL3-F1
#
_cell.length_a   1.000
_cell.length_b   1.000
_cell.length_c   1.000
_cell.angle_alpha   90.00
_cell.angle_beta   90.00
_cell.angle_gamma   90.00
#
_symmetry.space_group_name_H-M   'P 1'
#
loop_
_entity.id
_entity.type
_entity.pdbx_description
1 polymer ?
#
loop_
_entity_poly.entity_id
_entity_poly.type
_entity_poly.pdbx_seq_one_letter_code
_entity_poly.pdbx_strand_id
1 'polypeptide(L)'
;MNLKISDSLVLDSAVWYLEGVLNLEYANNNHLLENQEFYHATITVLPVEGTLTMEQILNAYIYFSEKLEEINANQSNPAFTYDMIDIHFHEANLKDGAVDLEMTAASGWYSTSNYVLFGGEDYWYWGNGQGKCGNYSGYVGTDASDLLQYKFNHPRSVLEPGTFIPTSIEWKDVTGYMYDDQNNPGPYCDAMIFYYETSITPPPGTPEPCLDPDELNYYLSTFDYIKYDQRPVGKTFKNVEIYDDLIPNGTYNMHHLYTLYYGVFVPSGGQH
;
A
#
# COMPACT_ATOMS: atom_id res chain seq x y z
N MET A 1 -23.79 -3.58 -2.42
CA MET A 1 -24.57 -4.10 -1.26
C MET A 1 -25.82 -3.22 -1.16
N ASN A 2 -27.03 -3.79 -1.25
CA ASN A 2 -28.28 -3.00 -1.20
C ASN A 2 -28.93 -3.18 0.18
N LEU A 3 -28.55 -2.35 1.14
CA LEU A 3 -29.30 -2.19 2.39
C LEU A 3 -30.43 -1.19 2.14
N LYS A 4 -31.62 -1.53 2.62
CA LYS A 4 -32.81 -0.66 2.54
C LYS A 4 -32.64 0.45 3.57
N ILE A 5 -31.98 1.55 3.18
CA ILE A 5 -31.80 2.72 4.04
C ILE A 5 -33.15 3.45 4.11
N SER A 6 -33.57 3.86 5.31
CA SER A 6 -34.70 4.79 5.47
C SER A 6 -34.43 6.08 4.70
N ASP A 7 -35.48 6.81 4.29
CA ASP A 7 -35.30 8.04 3.50
C ASP A 7 -34.48 9.14 4.22
N SER A 8 -34.29 8.98 5.54
CA SER A 8 -33.41 9.78 6.39
C SER A 8 -32.74 8.95 7.48
N LEU A 9 -31.65 9.46 8.04
CA LEU A 9 -30.94 8.92 9.21
C LEU A 9 -30.87 9.98 10.31
N VAL A 10 -30.94 9.57 11.58
CA VAL A 10 -30.58 10.45 12.69
C VAL A 10 -29.11 10.88 12.57
N LEU A 11 -28.80 12.10 13.02
CA LEU A 11 -27.51 12.75 12.78
C LEU A 11 -26.30 11.85 13.13
N ASP A 12 -26.28 11.24 14.32
CA ASP A 12 -25.22 10.29 14.70
C ASP A 12 -25.09 9.13 13.71
N SER A 13 -26.20 8.51 13.31
CA SER A 13 -26.18 7.39 12.36
C SER A 13 -25.74 7.82 10.96
N ALA A 14 -26.06 9.05 10.55
CA ALA A 14 -25.58 9.62 9.29
C ALA A 14 -24.06 9.82 9.31
N VAL A 15 -23.51 10.29 10.44
CA VAL A 15 -22.07 10.43 10.66
C VAL A 15 -21.37 9.08 10.61
N TRP A 16 -21.82 8.11 11.39
CA TRP A 16 -21.27 6.74 11.37
C TRP A 16 -21.31 6.12 9.97
N TYR A 17 -22.38 6.39 9.21
CA TYR A 17 -22.49 5.92 7.83
C TYR A 17 -21.43 6.57 6.92
N LEU A 18 -21.26 7.89 7.00
CA LEU A 18 -20.27 8.63 6.21
C LEU A 18 -18.85 8.19 6.55
N GLU A 19 -18.51 8.09 7.84
CA GLU A 19 -17.21 7.59 8.30
C GLU A 19 -16.96 6.17 7.79
N GLY A 20 -17.93 5.28 7.94
CA GLY A 20 -17.79 3.89 7.53
C GLY A 20 -17.52 3.75 6.03
N VAL A 21 -18.23 4.52 5.20
CA VAL A 21 -18.03 4.50 3.74
C VAL A 21 -16.69 5.14 3.37
N LEU A 22 -16.35 6.30 3.91
CA LEU A 22 -15.08 6.97 3.59
C LEU A 22 -13.87 6.15 4.05
N ASN A 23 -13.90 5.55 5.24
CA ASN A 23 -12.82 4.66 5.67
C ASN A 23 -12.71 3.40 4.81
N LEU A 24 -13.85 2.84 4.39
CA LEU A 24 -13.86 1.66 3.52
C LEU A 24 -13.22 1.96 2.15
N GLU A 25 -13.46 3.15 1.60
CA GLU A 25 -13.00 3.52 0.26
C GLU A 25 -11.59 4.13 0.24
N TYR A 26 -11.23 4.95 1.24
CA TYR A 26 -10.01 5.74 1.21
C TYR A 26 -8.97 5.36 2.27
N ALA A 27 -9.39 4.81 3.42
CA ALA A 27 -8.49 4.58 4.54
C ALA A 27 -7.88 3.18 4.56
N ASN A 28 -6.67 3.09 5.10
CA ASN A 28 -5.94 1.87 5.34
C ASN A 28 -5.16 2.01 6.65
N ASN A 29 -5.60 1.31 7.70
CA ASN A 29 -4.96 1.36 9.02
C ASN A 29 -4.08 0.13 9.33
N ASN A 30 -3.69 -0.62 8.30
CA ASN A 30 -2.92 -1.86 8.47
C ASN A 30 -1.40 -1.61 8.48
N HIS A 31 -0.96 -0.36 8.65
CA HIS A 31 0.45 0.01 8.57
C HIS A 31 0.80 1.19 9.48
N LEU A 32 2.09 1.28 9.80
CA LEU A 32 2.65 2.48 10.37
C LEU A 32 2.88 3.52 9.27
N LEU A 33 2.34 4.71 9.50
CA LEU A 33 2.61 5.88 8.67
C LEU A 33 3.78 6.68 9.24
N GLU A 34 4.65 7.15 8.35
CA GLU A 34 5.58 8.25 8.62
C GLU A 34 4.97 9.58 8.17
N ASN A 35 5.49 10.68 8.71
CA ASN A 35 5.08 12.05 8.39
C ASN A 35 3.56 12.24 8.46
N GLN A 36 2.98 11.89 9.62
CA GLN A 36 1.55 11.99 9.81
C GLN A 36 1.07 13.44 9.67
N GLU A 37 0.08 13.63 8.80
CA GLU A 37 -0.57 14.91 8.55
C GLU A 37 -2.08 14.76 8.72
N PHE A 38 -2.70 15.81 9.25
CA PHE A 38 -4.14 15.87 9.47
C PHE A 38 -4.76 16.90 8.54
N TYR A 39 -5.74 16.45 7.76
CA TYR A 39 -6.49 17.27 6.84
C TYR A 39 -7.90 17.47 7.35
N HIS A 40 -8.40 18.69 7.25
CA HIS A 40 -9.72 19.07 7.73
C HIS A 40 -10.57 19.63 6.59
N ALA A 41 -11.82 19.20 6.52
CA ALA A 41 -12.82 19.77 5.61
C ALA A 41 -14.16 19.90 6.33
N THR A 42 -14.93 20.94 6.02
CA THR A 42 -16.20 21.22 6.70
C THR A 42 -17.30 21.51 5.70
N ILE A 43 -18.45 20.88 5.90
CA ILE A 43 -19.69 21.17 5.16
C ILE A 43 -20.84 21.42 6.13
N THR A 44 -21.57 22.51 5.89
CA THR A 44 -22.78 22.82 6.64
C THR A 44 -23.98 22.08 6.04
N VAL A 45 -24.73 21.37 6.89
CA VAL A 45 -25.99 20.70 6.55
C VAL A 45 -27.13 21.27 7.40
N LEU A 46 -28.36 21.07 6.95
CA LEU A 46 -29.56 21.53 7.65
C LEU A 46 -30.45 20.34 8.02
N PRO A 47 -30.27 19.75 9.21
CA PRO A 47 -31.12 18.65 9.66
C PRO A 47 -32.60 19.06 9.73
N VAL A 48 -33.48 18.14 9.38
CA VAL A 48 -34.94 18.27 9.58
C VAL A 48 -35.33 17.29 10.67
N GLU A 49 -35.85 17.83 11.78
CA GLU A 49 -36.24 17.05 12.97
C GLU A 49 -35.09 16.17 13.52
N GLY A 50 -33.85 16.67 13.45
CA GLY A 50 -32.65 15.95 13.93
C GLY A 50 -32.18 14.82 13.01
N THR A 51 -32.73 14.75 11.79
CA THR A 51 -32.33 13.76 10.77
C THR A 51 -31.74 14.43 9.54
N LEU A 52 -30.84 13.72 8.87
CA LEU A 52 -30.35 14.05 7.53
C LEU A 52 -31.04 13.15 6.51
N THR A 53 -31.53 13.74 5.44
CA THR A 53 -32.04 12.99 4.28
C THR A 53 -30.89 12.29 3.55
N MET A 54 -31.21 11.23 2.82
CA MET A 54 -30.20 10.53 2.00
C MET A 54 -29.54 11.44 0.95
N GLU A 55 -30.25 12.44 0.44
CA GLU A 55 -29.68 13.44 -0.47
C GLU A 55 -28.60 14.29 0.23
N GLN A 56 -28.87 14.73 1.46
CA GLN A 56 -27.88 15.50 2.25
C GLN A 56 -26.66 14.67 2.59
N ILE A 57 -26.85 13.40 2.96
CA ILE A 57 -25.77 12.45 3.22
C ILE A 57 -24.94 12.23 1.96
N LEU A 58 -25.58 12.03 0.81
CA LEU A 58 -24.87 11.86 -0.47
C LEU A 58 -24.08 13.12 -0.84
N ASN A 59 -24.64 14.31 -0.63
CA ASN A 59 -23.94 15.57 -0.90
C ASN A 59 -22.72 15.75 0.02
N ALA A 60 -22.83 15.41 1.30
CA ALA A 60 -21.71 15.42 2.23
C ALA A 60 -20.62 14.42 1.82
N TYR A 61 -21.03 13.21 1.42
CA TYR A 61 -20.12 12.18 0.91
C TYR A 61 -19.33 12.67 -0.32
N ILE A 62 -20.04 13.20 -1.33
CA ILE A 62 -19.42 13.72 -2.55
C ILE A 62 -18.43 14.84 -2.20
N TYR A 63 -18.85 15.79 -1.37
CA TYR A 63 -18.00 16.90 -0.95
C TYR A 63 -16.69 16.42 -0.29
N PHE A 64 -16.78 15.50 0.67
CA PHE A 64 -15.58 14.98 1.35
C PHE A 64 -14.71 14.14 0.42
N SER A 65 -15.31 13.33 -0.44
CA SER A 65 -14.60 12.53 -1.45
C SER A 65 -13.81 13.42 -2.41
N GLU A 66 -14.43 14.50 -2.91
CA GLU A 66 -13.74 15.51 -3.74
C GLU A 66 -12.56 16.15 -3.01
N LYS A 67 -12.67 16.40 -1.69
CA LYS A 67 -11.54 16.93 -0.89
C LYS A 67 -10.40 15.94 -0.73
N LEU A 68 -10.69 14.67 -0.51
CA LEU A 68 -9.66 13.62 -0.45
C LEU A 68 -9.00 13.43 -1.82
N GLU A 69 -9.74 13.52 -2.91
CA GLU A 69 -9.21 13.47 -4.28
C GLU A 69 -8.33 14.68 -4.61
N GLU A 70 -8.74 15.90 -4.21
CA GLU A 70 -7.91 17.10 -4.34
C GLU A 70 -6.58 16.95 -3.60
N ILE A 71 -6.59 16.38 -2.39
CA ILE A 71 -5.36 16.11 -1.64
C ILE A 71 -4.51 15.09 -2.41
N ASN A 72 -5.08 13.95 -2.80
CA ASN A 72 -4.36 12.90 -3.55
C ASN A 72 -3.70 13.43 -4.82
N ALA A 73 -4.41 14.27 -5.59
CA ALA A 73 -3.88 14.87 -6.82
C ALA A 73 -2.69 15.81 -6.59
N ASN A 74 -2.54 16.35 -5.38
CA ASN A 74 -1.43 17.24 -5.01
C ASN A 74 -0.26 16.49 -4.35
N GLN A 75 -0.39 15.19 -4.08
CA GLN A 75 0.68 14.39 -3.49
C GLN A 75 1.62 13.88 -4.59
N SER A 76 2.89 14.22 -4.46
CA SER A 76 3.94 13.70 -5.35
C SER A 76 4.48 12.34 -4.90
N ASN A 77 4.22 11.95 -3.64
CA ASN A 77 4.70 10.68 -3.12
C ASN A 77 3.69 9.56 -3.42
N PRO A 78 4.04 8.55 -4.23
CA PRO A 78 3.15 7.42 -4.51
C PRO A 78 2.80 6.62 -3.25
N ALA A 79 3.61 6.70 -2.19
CA ALA A 79 3.36 6.05 -0.90
C ALA A 79 2.35 6.78 0.00
N PHE A 80 1.76 7.89 -0.44
CA PHE A 80 0.75 8.62 0.34
C PHE A 80 -0.53 7.81 0.50
N THR A 81 -1.09 7.80 1.71
CA THR A 81 -2.38 7.16 2.01
C THR A 81 -3.03 7.76 3.27
N TYR A 82 -4.28 7.37 3.53
CA TYR A 82 -5.03 7.75 4.73
C TYR A 82 -5.05 6.60 5.74
N ASP A 83 -4.86 6.90 7.03
CA ASP A 83 -4.95 5.92 8.12
C ASP A 83 -6.41 5.76 8.59
N MET A 84 -7.04 6.89 8.88
CA MET A 84 -8.38 6.96 9.44
C MET A 84 -9.04 8.26 9.04
N ILE A 85 -10.34 8.20 8.80
CA ILE A 85 -11.19 9.36 8.54
C ILE A 85 -12.25 9.40 9.64
N ASP A 86 -12.27 10.49 10.39
CA ASP A 86 -13.25 10.74 11.46
C ASP A 86 -14.14 11.90 11.02
N ILE A 87 -15.43 11.82 11.33
CA ILE A 87 -16.37 12.92 11.08
C ILE A 87 -17.04 13.26 12.40
N HIS A 88 -16.80 14.46 12.89
CA HIS A 88 -17.57 15.00 14.00
C HIS A 88 -18.54 16.05 13.50
N PHE A 89 -19.61 16.26 14.26
CA PHE A 89 -20.55 17.33 13.99
C PHE A 89 -20.60 18.30 15.15
N HIS A 90 -20.80 19.58 14.83
CA HIS A 90 -21.03 20.63 15.82
C HIS A 90 -22.11 21.59 15.33
N GLU A 91 -22.81 22.24 16.26
CA GLU A 91 -23.83 23.22 15.87
C GLU A 91 -23.17 24.38 15.10
N ALA A 92 -23.65 24.62 13.88
CA ALA A 92 -23.15 25.70 13.05
C ALA A 92 -23.73 27.02 13.58
N ASN A 93 -22.88 27.87 14.16
CA ASN A 93 -23.14 29.28 14.42
C ASN A 93 -24.59 29.65 14.83
N LEU A 94 -25.18 29.08 15.89
CA LEU A 94 -26.40 29.52 16.61
C LEU A 94 -27.65 29.97 15.80
N LYS A 95 -27.69 29.82 14.48
CA LYS A 95 -28.78 30.29 13.61
C LYS A 95 -29.32 29.11 12.82
N ASP A 96 -30.63 28.92 12.96
CA ASP A 96 -31.48 28.09 12.11
C ASP A 96 -31.28 26.57 12.18
N GLY A 97 -30.65 26.05 13.24
CA GLY A 97 -30.52 24.60 13.47
C GLY A 97 -29.59 23.91 12.47
N ALA A 98 -28.75 24.67 11.78
CA ALA A 98 -27.70 24.15 10.91
C ALA A 98 -26.61 23.46 11.75
N VAL A 99 -25.97 22.46 11.14
CA VAL A 99 -24.90 21.67 11.74
C VAL A 99 -23.73 21.64 10.77
N ASP A 100 -22.53 21.86 11.29
CA ASP A 100 -21.30 21.69 10.54
C ASP A 100 -20.81 20.26 10.75
N LEU A 101 -20.67 19.51 9.66
CA LEU A 101 -19.97 18.24 9.61
C LEU A 101 -18.52 18.54 9.28
N GLU A 102 -17.60 18.13 10.14
CA GLU A 102 -16.17 18.33 9.97
C GLU A 102 -15.49 16.98 9.86
N MET A 103 -14.87 16.74 8.70
CA MET A 103 -14.03 15.58 8.45
C MET A 103 -12.61 15.89 8.90
N THR A 104 -12.01 14.97 9.67
CA THR A 104 -10.58 14.91 9.92
C THR A 104 -10.02 13.64 9.27
N ALA A 105 -9.15 13.79 8.29
CA ALA A 105 -8.44 12.67 7.66
C ALA A 105 -7.00 12.63 8.18
N ALA A 106 -6.67 11.57 8.90
CA ALA A 106 -5.30 11.24 9.26
C ALA A 106 -4.62 10.59 8.05
N SER A 107 -3.46 11.10 7.68
CA SER A 107 -2.74 10.67 6.48
C SER A 107 -1.24 10.65 6.72
N GLY A 108 -0.50 10.11 5.78
CA GLY A 108 0.95 10.01 5.85
C GLY A 108 1.46 9.11 4.74
N TRP A 109 2.74 8.76 4.81
CA TRP A 109 3.37 7.93 3.78
C TRP A 109 3.73 6.57 4.36
N TYR A 110 3.69 5.52 3.54
CA TYR A 110 4.19 4.21 3.98
C TYR A 110 5.62 4.35 4.48
N SER A 111 5.84 3.91 5.72
CA SER A 111 7.14 3.92 6.35
C SER A 111 8.07 2.94 5.64
N THR A 112 9.20 3.44 5.12
CA THR A 112 10.33 2.59 4.71
C THR A 112 10.97 1.87 5.90
N SER A 113 10.75 2.39 7.13
CA SER A 113 11.20 1.81 8.39
C SER A 113 10.45 0.52 8.78
N ASN A 114 9.48 0.04 7.99
CA ASN A 114 8.89 -1.27 8.20
C ASN A 114 9.89 -2.42 7.99
N TYR A 115 10.99 -2.21 7.26
CA TYR A 115 11.96 -3.27 6.98
C TYR A 115 13.32 -2.99 7.63
N VAL A 116 14.06 -4.05 7.95
CA VAL A 116 15.49 -3.93 8.28
C VAL A 116 16.23 -3.70 6.98
N LEU A 117 16.86 -2.53 6.83
CA LEU A 117 17.62 -2.16 5.63
C LEU A 117 18.81 -3.09 5.36
N PHE A 118 19.23 -3.14 4.10
CA PHE A 118 20.51 -3.69 3.66
C PHE A 118 21.65 -2.76 4.09
N GLY A 119 22.73 -3.33 4.61
CA GLY A 119 23.92 -2.60 5.06
C GLY A 119 24.89 -2.32 3.91
N GLY A 120 25.89 -1.46 4.16
CA GLY A 120 26.86 -1.03 3.15
C GLY A 120 27.79 -2.11 2.56
N GLU A 121 27.64 -3.37 3.00
CA GLU A 121 28.38 -4.54 2.48
C GLU A 121 27.47 -5.55 1.77
N ASP A 122 26.18 -5.22 1.61
CA ASP A 122 25.16 -6.10 1.03
C ASP A 122 25.04 -5.90 -0.47
N TYR A 123 26.11 -6.27 -1.18
CA TYR A 123 26.11 -6.36 -2.64
C TYR A 123 25.73 -7.77 -3.05
N TRP A 124 24.61 -7.92 -3.73
CA TRP A 124 24.03 -9.23 -4.07
C TRP A 124 23.79 -9.36 -5.55
N TYR A 125 24.08 -10.53 -6.12
CA TYR A 125 23.57 -10.84 -7.44
C TYR A 125 22.05 -10.90 -7.40
N TRP A 126 21.41 -10.44 -8.48
CA TRP A 126 19.95 -10.31 -8.52
C TRP A 126 19.21 -11.62 -8.24
N GLY A 127 19.76 -12.78 -8.64
CA GLY A 127 19.08 -14.08 -8.58
C GLY A 127 20.00 -15.30 -8.78
N ASN A 128 19.38 -16.46 -9.00
CA ASN A 128 20.00 -17.76 -9.30
C ASN A 128 20.94 -18.31 -8.21
N GLY A 129 20.76 -17.91 -6.96
CA GLY A 129 21.54 -18.34 -5.80
C GLY A 129 23.03 -18.02 -5.93
N GLN A 130 23.40 -16.97 -6.66
CA GLN A 130 24.81 -16.66 -6.95
C GLN A 130 25.57 -16.02 -5.80
N GLY A 131 24.84 -15.56 -4.77
CA GLY A 131 25.41 -15.01 -3.56
C GLY A 131 25.76 -13.53 -3.68
N LYS A 132 26.72 -13.11 -2.86
CA LYS A 132 27.24 -11.74 -2.87
C LYS A 132 28.16 -11.51 -4.07
N CYS A 133 28.21 -10.27 -4.53
CA CYS A 133 29.05 -9.83 -5.65
C CYS A 133 30.17 -8.87 -5.22
N GLY A 134 31.13 -8.66 -6.13
CA GLY A 134 32.27 -7.76 -5.91
C GLY A 134 33.20 -8.19 -4.78
N ASN A 135 33.66 -7.23 -3.97
CA ASN A 135 34.59 -7.48 -2.86
C ASN A 135 33.98 -8.30 -1.72
N TYR A 136 32.67 -8.50 -1.71
CA TYR A 136 31.93 -9.21 -0.67
C TYR A 136 31.53 -10.63 -1.08
N SER A 137 32.11 -11.14 -2.18
CA SER A 137 31.76 -12.43 -2.79
C SER A 137 31.71 -13.61 -1.80
N GLY A 138 30.71 -14.49 -1.98
CA GLY A 138 30.43 -15.62 -1.09
C GLY A 138 28.92 -15.91 -1.03
N TYR A 139 28.48 -16.69 -0.05
CA TYR A 139 27.04 -16.94 0.19
C TYR A 139 26.29 -17.59 -0.99
N VAL A 140 26.95 -18.49 -1.71
CA VAL A 140 26.32 -19.28 -2.79
C VAL A 140 25.16 -20.11 -2.22
N GLY A 141 24.05 -20.13 -2.96
CA GLY A 141 22.77 -20.72 -2.55
C GLY A 141 21.78 -19.72 -1.97
N THR A 142 22.13 -18.43 -1.98
CA THR A 142 21.18 -17.33 -1.75
C THR A 142 21.50 -16.15 -2.67
N ASP A 143 20.59 -15.21 -2.86
CA ASP A 143 20.76 -14.04 -3.73
C ASP A 143 19.91 -12.85 -3.24
N ALA A 144 19.82 -11.79 -4.05
CA ALA A 144 19.01 -10.62 -3.72
C ALA A 144 17.52 -10.93 -3.59
N SER A 145 16.97 -11.81 -4.45
CA SER A 145 15.54 -12.13 -4.46
C SER A 145 15.15 -12.87 -3.18
N ASP A 146 15.97 -13.82 -2.73
CA ASP A 146 15.78 -14.51 -1.44
C ASP A 146 15.75 -13.54 -0.25
N LEU A 147 16.66 -12.56 -0.24
CA LEU A 147 16.80 -11.63 0.88
C LEU A 147 15.71 -10.56 0.90
N LEU A 148 15.31 -10.07 -0.28
CA LEU A 148 14.15 -9.20 -0.43
C LEU A 148 12.89 -9.95 0.03
N GLN A 149 12.66 -11.17 -0.45
CA GLN A 149 11.53 -12.01 -0.04
C GLN A 149 11.52 -12.22 1.47
N TYR A 150 12.67 -12.55 2.06
CA TYR A 150 12.78 -12.70 3.51
C TYR A 150 12.38 -11.42 4.23
N LYS A 151 12.92 -10.26 3.85
CA LYS A 151 12.63 -8.99 4.50
C LYS A 151 11.16 -8.59 4.33
N PHE A 152 10.59 -8.72 3.14
CA PHE A 152 9.17 -8.44 2.87
C PHE A 152 8.21 -9.27 3.73
N ASN A 153 8.56 -10.52 3.98
CA ASN A 153 7.78 -11.43 4.83
C ASN A 153 8.06 -11.26 6.33
N HIS A 154 9.06 -10.45 6.71
CA HIS A 154 9.45 -10.21 8.10
C HIS A 154 9.63 -8.69 8.37
N PRO A 155 8.56 -7.89 8.23
CA PRO A 155 8.60 -6.50 8.65
C PRO A 155 8.86 -6.38 10.16
N ARG A 156 9.47 -5.27 10.59
CA ARG A 156 9.68 -4.92 12.01
C ARG A 156 8.37 -4.88 12.78
N SER A 157 7.32 -4.40 12.11
CA SER A 157 5.96 -4.33 12.62
C SER A 157 5.25 -5.64 12.27
N VAL A 158 5.20 -6.58 13.21
CA VAL A 158 4.50 -7.85 13.00
C VAL A 158 3.02 -7.64 13.30
N LEU A 159 2.15 -8.18 12.43
CA LEU A 159 0.71 -8.26 12.71
C LEU A 159 0.48 -8.93 14.08
N GLU A 160 -0.58 -8.51 14.78
CA GLU A 160 -1.10 -9.21 15.96
C GLU A 160 -1.20 -10.72 15.65
N PRO A 161 -0.98 -11.63 16.62
CA PRO A 161 -1.08 -13.05 16.37
C PRO A 161 -2.46 -13.40 15.80
N GLY A 162 -2.52 -14.19 14.74
CA GLY A 162 -3.80 -14.59 14.11
C GLY A 162 -3.62 -15.66 13.05
N THR A 163 -4.69 -15.93 12.31
CA THR A 163 -4.68 -16.93 11.24
C THR A 163 -5.46 -16.43 10.04
N PHE A 164 -4.97 -16.73 8.84
CA PHE A 164 -5.69 -16.47 7.61
C PHE A 164 -6.69 -17.58 7.32
N ILE A 165 -7.89 -17.24 6.88
CA ILE A 165 -8.89 -18.22 6.43
C ILE A 165 -8.37 -18.88 5.14
N PRO A 166 -8.11 -20.19 5.09
CA PRO A 166 -7.43 -20.82 3.95
C PRO A 166 -8.19 -20.68 2.63
N THR A 167 -9.53 -20.71 2.66
CA THR A 167 -10.37 -20.56 1.47
C THR A 167 -10.50 -19.13 0.98
N SER A 168 -9.94 -18.17 1.70
CA SER A 168 -9.95 -16.76 1.33
C SER A 168 -8.66 -16.30 0.66
N ILE A 169 -7.67 -17.20 0.53
CA ILE A 169 -6.37 -16.84 -0.03
C ILE A 169 -6.50 -16.61 -1.53
N GLU A 170 -6.06 -15.43 -1.97
CA GLU A 170 -5.97 -15.01 -3.36
C GLU A 170 -4.54 -14.56 -3.63
N TRP A 171 -4.08 -14.67 -4.88
CA TRP A 171 -2.75 -14.25 -5.28
C TRP A 171 -2.79 -13.26 -6.46
N LYS A 172 -1.75 -12.44 -6.55
CA LYS A 172 -1.50 -11.49 -7.64
C LYS A 172 -0.04 -11.60 -8.06
N ASP A 173 0.17 -11.78 -9.36
CA ASP A 173 1.50 -11.74 -9.96
C ASP A 173 1.81 -10.31 -10.39
N VAL A 174 3.00 -9.86 -10.03
CA VAL A 174 3.47 -8.49 -10.27
C VAL A 174 4.87 -8.51 -10.85
N THR A 175 5.07 -7.71 -11.90
CA THR A 175 6.34 -7.59 -12.61
C THR A 175 6.77 -6.12 -12.69
N GLY A 176 8.05 -5.87 -12.98
CA GLY A 176 8.57 -4.51 -13.17
C GLY A 176 7.81 -3.69 -14.23
N TYR A 177 7.23 -4.35 -15.24
CA TYR A 177 6.41 -3.68 -16.27
C TYR A 177 5.16 -2.99 -15.74
N MET A 178 4.67 -3.38 -14.56
CA MET A 178 3.46 -2.81 -13.97
C MET A 178 3.74 -1.54 -13.16
N TYR A 179 5.00 -1.33 -12.78
CA TYR A 179 5.42 -0.26 -11.86
C TYR A 179 6.69 0.41 -12.36
N ASP A 180 6.56 1.17 -13.44
CA ASP A 180 7.61 2.04 -13.96
C ASP A 180 7.88 3.18 -12.96
N ASP A 181 9.15 3.44 -12.68
CA ASP A 181 9.61 4.58 -11.88
C ASP A 181 10.96 5.10 -12.40
N GLN A 182 10.88 6.21 -13.12
CA GLN A 182 12.01 6.94 -13.69
C GLN A 182 12.97 7.55 -12.66
N ASN A 183 12.65 7.46 -11.36
CA ASN A 183 13.51 7.92 -10.27
C ASN A 183 14.24 6.78 -9.56
N ASN A 184 14.20 5.55 -10.08
CA ASN A 184 14.98 4.45 -9.52
C ASN A 184 16.48 4.83 -9.48
N PRO A 185 17.16 4.77 -8.32
CA PRO A 185 18.56 5.16 -8.18
C PRO A 185 19.55 4.15 -8.80
N GLY A 186 19.09 2.93 -9.09
CA GLY A 186 19.90 1.85 -9.62
C GLY A 186 20.26 2.02 -11.09
N PRO A 187 21.37 1.42 -11.55
CA PRO A 187 21.72 1.42 -12.98
C PRO A 187 20.80 0.49 -13.80
N TYR A 188 19.96 -0.30 -13.14
CA TYR A 188 19.11 -1.32 -13.74
C TYR A 188 17.64 -0.90 -13.71
N CYS A 189 17.24 -0.22 -14.79
CA CYS A 189 15.88 0.17 -15.18
C CYS A 189 15.07 1.10 -14.24
N ASP A 190 14.08 1.74 -14.87
CA ASP A 190 13.11 2.63 -14.25
C ASP A 190 11.94 1.81 -13.70
N ALA A 191 12.12 0.98 -12.67
CA ALA A 191 11.01 0.18 -12.11
C ALA A 191 11.10 -0.02 -10.60
N MET A 192 9.95 -0.09 -9.93
CA MET A 192 9.84 -0.35 -8.49
C MET A 192 10.11 -1.81 -8.08
N ILE A 193 10.25 -2.71 -9.06
CA ILE A 193 10.66 -4.11 -8.92
C ILE A 193 11.86 -4.30 -9.84
N PHE A 194 12.84 -5.11 -9.42
CA PHE A 194 14.00 -5.39 -10.25
C PHE A 194 13.58 -5.90 -11.64
N TYR A 195 14.03 -5.18 -12.65
CA TYR A 195 13.86 -5.49 -14.06
C TYR A 195 15.15 -5.11 -14.78
N TYR A 196 15.65 -5.99 -15.63
CA TYR A 196 16.81 -5.73 -16.45
C TYR A 196 16.59 -6.34 -17.84
N GLU A 197 16.51 -5.46 -18.83
CA GLU A 197 16.40 -5.85 -20.24
C GLU A 197 17.72 -5.59 -20.96
N THR A 198 18.22 -6.62 -21.64
CA THR A 198 19.34 -6.48 -22.56
C THR A 198 18.97 -6.96 -23.97
N SER A 199 19.26 -6.11 -24.95
CA SER A 199 19.00 -6.33 -26.39
C SER A 199 19.98 -7.30 -27.06
N ILE A 200 20.99 -7.76 -26.33
CA ILE A 200 21.99 -8.71 -26.81
C ILE A 200 21.87 -9.93 -25.92
N THR A 201 21.75 -11.12 -26.53
CA THR A 201 21.99 -12.38 -25.82
C THR A 201 23.24 -12.24 -24.99
N PRO A 202 23.15 -12.17 -23.64
CA PRO A 202 24.33 -12.00 -22.83
C PRO A 202 25.26 -13.17 -23.18
N PRO A 203 26.46 -12.91 -23.73
CA PRO A 203 27.38 -13.99 -24.03
C PRO A 203 27.57 -14.85 -22.77
N PRO A 204 27.83 -16.16 -22.90
CA PRO A 204 28.14 -17.01 -21.76
C PRO A 204 29.22 -16.34 -20.90
N GLY A 205 28.91 -16.06 -19.63
CA GLY A 205 29.79 -15.33 -18.71
C GLY A 205 29.57 -13.81 -18.63
N THR A 206 28.46 -13.28 -19.18
CA THR A 206 28.02 -11.92 -18.84
C THR A 206 27.78 -11.84 -17.34
N PRO A 207 28.38 -10.88 -16.63
CA PRO A 207 28.17 -10.73 -15.20
C PRO A 207 26.69 -10.49 -14.94
N GLU A 208 26.13 -11.30 -14.05
CA GLU A 208 24.76 -11.12 -13.58
C GLU A 208 24.67 -9.77 -12.84
N PRO A 209 23.57 -9.03 -12.98
CA PRO A 209 23.37 -7.76 -12.28
C PRO A 209 23.71 -7.88 -10.80
N CYS A 210 24.60 -6.99 -10.35
CA CYS A 210 25.08 -6.91 -8.98
C CYS A 210 24.41 -5.69 -8.35
N LEU A 211 23.40 -5.95 -7.52
CA LEU A 211 22.58 -4.92 -6.89
C LEU A 211 23.32 -4.40 -5.66
N ASP A 212 23.46 -3.08 -5.59
CA ASP A 212 24.06 -2.42 -4.44
C ASP A 212 23.04 -2.18 -3.31
N PRO A 213 23.49 -1.87 -2.09
CA PRO A 213 22.58 -1.65 -0.97
C PRO A 213 21.56 -0.54 -1.17
N ASP A 214 21.87 0.51 -1.93
CA ASP A 214 20.94 1.63 -2.14
C ASP A 214 19.80 1.19 -3.06
N GLU A 215 20.11 0.44 -4.12
CA GLU A 215 19.14 -0.17 -5.03
C GLU A 215 18.26 -1.22 -4.31
N LEU A 216 18.86 -2.09 -3.49
CA LEU A 216 18.11 -3.06 -2.69
C LEU A 216 17.19 -2.38 -1.67
N ASN A 217 17.67 -1.30 -1.03
CA ASN A 217 16.86 -0.51 -0.10
C ASN A 217 15.77 0.29 -0.82
N TYR A 218 15.98 0.67 -2.08
CA TYR A 218 14.94 1.25 -2.90
C TYR A 218 13.81 0.24 -3.12
N TYR A 219 14.09 -1.00 -3.56
CA TYR A 219 13.06 -2.04 -3.68
C TYR A 219 12.38 -2.37 -2.35
N LEU A 220 13.10 -2.28 -1.22
CA LEU A 220 12.48 -2.36 0.11
C LEU A 220 11.47 -1.25 0.37
N SER A 221 11.79 -0.02 -0.05
CA SER A 221 10.96 1.15 0.20
C SER A 221 9.70 1.19 -0.66
N THR A 222 9.77 0.68 -1.90
CA THR A 222 8.64 0.67 -2.84
C THR A 222 7.68 -0.50 -2.63
N PHE A 223 8.13 -1.58 -1.99
CA PHE A 223 7.32 -2.79 -1.85
C PHE A 223 5.98 -2.57 -1.14
N ASP A 224 5.93 -1.71 -0.11
CA ASP A 224 4.67 -1.45 0.58
C ASP A 224 3.64 -0.83 -0.35
N TYR A 225 4.06 0.09 -1.23
CA TYR A 225 3.18 0.64 -2.26
C TYR A 225 2.61 -0.44 -3.18
N ILE A 226 3.47 -1.29 -3.77
CA ILE A 226 3.06 -2.40 -4.65
C ILE A 226 2.11 -3.37 -3.91
N LYS A 227 2.46 -3.74 -2.68
CA LYS A 227 1.69 -4.62 -1.81
C LYS A 227 0.29 -4.09 -1.57
N TYR A 228 0.11 -2.79 -1.37
CA TYR A 228 -1.21 -2.24 -1.08
C TYR A 228 -2.01 -1.91 -2.34
N ASP A 229 -1.36 -1.48 -3.41
CA ASP A 229 -2.02 -1.24 -4.70
C ASP A 229 -2.64 -2.52 -5.28
N GLN A 230 -1.97 -3.66 -5.13
CA GLN A 230 -2.48 -4.96 -5.61
C GLN A 230 -3.49 -5.62 -4.66
N ARG A 231 -3.79 -5.03 -3.51
CA ARG A 231 -4.62 -5.65 -2.46
C ARG A 231 -6.08 -5.77 -2.90
N PRO A 232 -6.64 -7.00 -2.99
CA PRO A 232 -8.07 -7.15 -3.24
C PRO A 232 -8.90 -6.58 -2.08
N VAL A 233 -10.08 -6.04 -2.40
CA VAL A 233 -11.00 -5.45 -1.41
C VAL A 233 -11.31 -6.45 -0.30
N GLY A 234 -11.15 -6.00 0.95
CA GLY A 234 -11.44 -6.81 2.15
C GLY A 234 -10.42 -7.91 2.46
N LYS A 235 -9.23 -7.88 1.86
CA LYS A 235 -8.13 -8.81 2.15
C LYS A 235 -6.95 -8.10 2.80
N THR A 236 -6.17 -8.85 3.57
CA THR A 236 -4.92 -8.44 4.19
C THR A 236 -3.76 -9.18 3.53
N PHE A 237 -2.60 -8.52 3.38
CA PHE A 237 -1.39 -9.17 2.89
C PHE A 237 -0.95 -10.30 3.82
N LYS A 238 -0.64 -11.45 3.25
CA LYS A 238 -0.17 -12.65 3.95
C LYS A 238 1.33 -12.83 3.80
N ASN A 239 1.80 -12.93 2.56
CA ASN A 239 3.21 -13.14 2.23
C ASN A 239 3.44 -12.84 0.73
N VAL A 240 4.70 -12.70 0.35
CA VAL A 240 5.16 -12.66 -1.04
C VAL A 240 6.08 -13.84 -1.31
N GLU A 241 6.00 -14.38 -2.51
CA GLU A 241 7.04 -15.22 -3.10
C GLU A 241 7.69 -14.44 -4.24
N ILE A 242 9.02 -14.46 -4.30
CA ILE A 242 9.79 -13.83 -5.37
C ILE A 242 10.41 -14.94 -6.20
N TYR A 243 10.17 -14.88 -7.50
CA TYR A 243 10.77 -15.79 -8.48
C TYR A 243 11.72 -15.01 -9.38
N ASP A 244 12.89 -15.59 -9.60
CA ASP A 244 13.80 -15.14 -10.64
C ASP A 244 13.29 -15.67 -11.97
N ASP A 245 12.86 -14.78 -12.84
CA ASP A 245 12.35 -15.14 -14.15
C ASP A 245 13.27 -14.60 -15.25
N LEU A 246 13.60 -15.50 -16.16
CA LEU A 246 14.45 -15.24 -17.31
C LEU A 246 13.66 -15.60 -18.55
N ILE A 247 13.11 -14.58 -19.21
CA ILE A 247 12.29 -14.77 -20.41
C ILE A 247 13.14 -14.46 -21.65
N PRO A 248 13.43 -15.47 -22.50
CA PRO A 248 14.03 -15.24 -23.80
C PRO A 248 12.95 -14.91 -24.84
N ASN A 249 12.69 -13.62 -25.09
CA ASN A 249 11.69 -13.14 -26.07
C ASN A 249 12.31 -12.25 -27.18
N GLY A 250 13.52 -12.60 -27.64
CA GLY A 250 14.29 -11.80 -28.61
C GLY A 250 15.18 -10.74 -27.95
N THR A 251 14.78 -10.25 -26.78
CA THR A 251 15.61 -9.67 -25.71
C THR A 251 15.73 -10.66 -24.55
N TYR A 252 16.78 -10.53 -23.74
CA TYR A 252 16.90 -11.26 -22.47
C TYR A 252 16.40 -10.34 -21.37
N ASN A 253 15.33 -10.77 -20.71
CA ASN A 253 14.72 -10.05 -19.61
C ASN A 253 15.01 -10.86 -18.35
N MET A 254 15.74 -10.24 -17.44
CA MET A 254 15.95 -10.73 -16.07
C MET A 254 15.05 -9.90 -15.18
N HIS A 255 14.13 -10.53 -14.47
CA HIS A 255 13.25 -9.78 -13.56
C HIS A 255 12.85 -10.60 -12.37
N HIS A 256 12.53 -9.88 -11.30
CA HIS A 256 11.81 -10.48 -10.19
C HIS A 256 10.32 -10.49 -10.51
N LEU A 257 9.71 -11.66 -10.40
CA LEU A 257 8.26 -11.84 -10.38
C LEU A 257 7.82 -11.95 -8.92
N TYR A 258 7.00 -11.00 -8.46
CA TYR A 258 6.42 -11.04 -7.12
C TYR A 258 5.04 -11.69 -7.19
N THR A 259 4.88 -12.86 -6.58
CA THR A 259 3.57 -13.47 -6.33
C THR A 259 3.11 -13.08 -4.92
N LEU A 260 2.22 -12.11 -4.86
CA LEU A 260 1.66 -11.56 -3.62
C LEU A 260 0.45 -12.37 -3.19
N TYR A 261 0.42 -12.83 -1.95
CA TYR A 261 -0.69 -13.57 -1.37
C TYR A 261 -1.46 -12.70 -0.38
N TYR A 262 -2.80 -12.70 -0.51
CA TYR A 262 -3.72 -11.96 0.34
C TYR A 262 -4.80 -12.88 0.89
N GLY A 263 -5.37 -12.57 2.06
CA GLY A 263 -6.46 -13.34 2.64
C GLY A 263 -7.24 -12.57 3.71
N VAL A 264 -8.34 -13.15 4.17
CA VAL A 264 -9.05 -12.64 5.35
C VAL A 264 -8.31 -13.09 6.59
N PHE A 265 -7.76 -12.12 7.32
CA PHE A 265 -7.05 -12.33 8.56
C PHE A 265 -8.01 -12.33 9.76
N VAL A 266 -7.86 -13.31 10.65
CA VAL A 266 -8.63 -13.41 11.90
C VAL A 266 -7.65 -13.29 13.07
N PRO A 267 -7.66 -12.19 13.84
CA PRO A 267 -6.85 -12.05 15.04
C PRO A 267 -7.16 -13.14 16.07
N SER A 268 -6.15 -13.62 16.79
CA SER A 268 -6.30 -14.65 17.84
C SER A 268 -6.97 -14.11 19.11
N GLY A 269 -7.19 -12.79 19.21
CA GLY A 269 -7.70 -12.10 20.39
C GLY A 269 -8.93 -11.26 20.07
N GLY A 270 -10.09 -11.78 20.40
CA GLY A 270 -11.37 -11.07 20.43
C GLY A 270 -12.38 -11.89 21.23
N GLN A 271 -12.19 -11.98 22.56
CA GLN A 271 -13.33 -12.27 23.42
C GLN A 271 -14.22 -11.02 23.43
N HIS A 272 -15.49 -11.27 23.15
CA HIS A 272 -16.62 -10.34 23.06
C HIS A 272 -16.65 -9.22 24.11
#